data_AF-A0A6V8NAY1-F1
#
_entry.id   AF-A0A6V8NAY1-F1
#
_cell.length_a   1.000
_cell.length_b   1.000
_cell.length_c   1.000
_cell.angle_alpha   90.00
_cell.angle_beta   90.00
_cell.angle_gamma   90.00
#
_symmetry.space_group_name_H-M   'P 1'
#
loop_
_entity.id
_entity.type
_entity.pdbx_description
1 polymer ?
#
loop_
_entity_poly.entity_id
_entity_poly.type
_entity_poly.pdbx_seq_one_letter_code
_entity_poly.pdbx_strand_id
1 'polypeptide(L)'
;MTVDNEALFSLSEVARQLGTTETRILMLVKQGVLKGELVEGNWWIYQSSLAGVEPESARVQLVPSCKTSCNSGTCGCHYDS
;
A
#
# COMPACT_ATOMS: atom_id res chain seq x y z
N MET A 1 -20.49 4.24 -30.38
CA MET A 1 -19.33 4.99 -29.87
C MET A 1 -19.73 5.54 -28.52
N THR A 2 -19.49 4.78 -27.44
CA THR A 2 -19.50 5.36 -26.10
C THR A 2 -18.07 5.82 -25.86
N VAL A 3 -17.86 7.13 -25.87
CA VAL A 3 -16.67 7.70 -25.25
C VAL A 3 -16.93 7.55 -23.76
N ASP A 4 -16.51 6.41 -23.22
CA ASP A 4 -16.62 6.11 -21.81
C ASP A 4 -15.77 7.16 -21.09
N ASN A 5 -16.44 8.16 -20.51
CA ASN A 5 -15.82 9.19 -19.69
C ASN A 5 -15.43 8.52 -18.37
N GLU A 6 -14.38 7.70 -18.45
CA GLU A 6 -13.92 6.90 -17.34
C GLU A 6 -13.29 7.85 -16.32
N ALA A 7 -13.91 7.98 -15.15
CA ALA A 7 -13.43 8.92 -14.15
C ALA A 7 -12.06 8.46 -13.64
N LEU A 8 -11.11 9.37 -13.71
CA LEU A 8 -9.75 9.21 -13.22
C LEU A 8 -9.62 9.94 -11.89
N PHE A 9 -9.10 9.25 -10.88
CA PHE A 9 -8.85 9.81 -9.56
C PHE A 9 -7.35 9.88 -9.29
N SER A 10 -6.91 10.93 -8.60
CA SER A 10 -5.53 11.01 -8.13
C SER A 10 -5.26 9.98 -7.03
N LEU A 11 -3.98 9.65 -6.81
CA LEU A 11 -3.58 8.75 -5.72
C LEU A 11 -4.16 9.18 -4.37
N SER A 12 -4.12 10.48 -4.06
CA SER A 12 -4.60 11.03 -2.78
C SER A 12 -6.10 10.80 -2.60
N GLU A 13 -6.89 10.99 -3.66
CA GLU A 13 -8.33 10.80 -3.62
C GLU A 13 -8.69 9.33 -3.41
N VAL A 14 -8.04 8.42 -4.15
CA VAL A 14 -8.25 6.98 -4.01
C VAL A 14 -7.79 6.49 -2.64
N ALA A 15 -6.64 6.97 -2.16
CA ALA A 15 -6.13 6.65 -0.84
C ALA A 15 -7.15 7.01 0.25
N ARG A 16 -7.79 8.18 0.14
CA ARG A 16 -8.87 8.60 1.05
C ARG A 16 -10.10 7.71 0.93
N GLN A 17 -10.53 7.35 -0.28
CA GLN A 17 -11.70 6.50 -0.50
C GLN A 17 -11.50 5.07 0.04
N LEU A 18 -10.30 4.50 -0.13
CA LEU A 18 -9.96 3.16 0.32
C LEU A 18 -9.42 3.12 1.76
N GLY A 19 -9.32 4.27 2.45
CA GLY A 19 -8.79 4.35 3.81
C GLY A 19 -7.33 3.89 3.93
N THR A 20 -6.51 4.16 2.91
CA THR A 20 -5.12 3.70 2.82
C THR A 20 -4.15 4.82 2.44
N THR A 21 -2.91 4.49 2.09
CA THR A 21 -1.88 5.46 1.69
C THR A 21 -1.64 5.45 0.19
N GLU A 22 -1.17 6.56 -0.38
CA GLU A 22 -0.81 6.66 -1.81
C GLU A 22 0.21 5.59 -2.22
N THR A 23 1.18 5.30 -1.35
CA THR A 23 2.15 4.21 -1.56
C THR A 23 1.46 2.85 -1.71
N ARG A 24 0.42 2.58 -0.90
CA ARG A 24 -0.35 1.33 -1.03
C ARG A 24 -1.12 1.28 -2.34
N ILE A 25 -1.68 2.41 -2.80
CA ILE A 25 -2.33 2.50 -4.11
C ILE A 25 -1.33 2.15 -5.22
N LEU A 26 -0.13 2.74 -5.20
CA LEU A 26 0.93 2.43 -6.16
C LEU A 26 1.35 0.95 -6.12
N MET A 27 1.41 0.35 -4.93
CA MET A 27 1.66 -1.09 -4.80
C MET A 27 0.57 -1.93 -5.44
N LEU A 28 -0.71 -1.56 -5.25
CA LEU A 28 -1.85 -2.28 -5.84
C LEU A 28 -1.86 -2.17 -7.37
N VAL A 29 -1.49 -1.00 -7.92
CA VAL A 29 -1.30 -0.83 -9.37
C VAL A 29 -0.18 -1.73 -9.87
N LYS A 30 0.98 -1.73 -9.19
CA LYS A 30 2.11 -2.60 -9.54
C LYS A 30 1.78 -4.10 -9.42
N GLN A 31 0.87 -4.47 -8.53
CA GLN A 31 0.38 -5.84 -8.36
C GLN A 31 -0.71 -6.22 -9.37
N GLY A 32 -1.18 -5.28 -10.20
CA GLY A 32 -2.26 -5.51 -11.17
C GLY A 32 -3.66 -5.59 -10.54
N VAL A 33 -3.80 -5.20 -9.28
CA VAL A 33 -5.08 -5.15 -8.56
C VAL A 33 -5.88 -3.91 -8.96
N LEU A 34 -5.20 -2.77 -9.07
CA LEU A 34 -5.77 -1.52 -9.57
C LEU A 34 -5.24 -1.24 -10.98
N LYS A 35 -6.06 -0.58 -11.80
CA LYS A 35 -5.62 -0.04 -13.09
C LYS A 35 -5.41 1.45 -12.94
N GLY A 36 -4.28 1.92 -13.42
CA GLY A 36 -3.98 3.34 -13.48
C GLY A 36 -3.00 3.65 -14.60
N GLU A 37 -2.87 4.92 -14.89
CA GLU A 37 -1.97 5.46 -15.90
C GLU A 37 -1.15 6.63 -15.35
N LEU A 38 0.04 6.81 -15.92
CA LEU A 38 0.91 7.93 -15.61
C LEU A 38 0.69 9.02 -16.66
N VAL A 39 0.06 10.12 -16.26
CA VAL A 39 -0.24 11.27 -17.12
C VAL A 39 0.47 12.48 -16.56
N GLU A 40 1.34 13.10 -17.37
CA GLU A 40 2.13 14.29 -16.98
C GLU A 40 2.95 14.10 -15.69
N GLY A 41 3.44 12.88 -15.44
CA GLY A 41 4.21 12.55 -14.24
C GLY A 41 3.36 12.30 -12.98
N ASN A 42 2.03 12.35 -13.09
CA ASN A 42 1.11 12.04 -12.00
C ASN A 42 0.38 10.72 -12.27
N TRP A 43 0.24 9.89 -11.24
CA TRP A 43 -0.52 8.66 -11.35
C TRP A 43 -2.01 8.93 -11.15
N TRP A 44 -2.79 8.39 -12.07
CA TRP A 44 -4.24 8.43 -12.08
C TRP A 44 -4.80 7.01 -12.07
N ILE A 45 -5.85 6.80 -11.30
CA ILE A 45 -6.48 5.49 -11.11
C ILE A 45 -7.86 5.51 -11.73
N TYR A 46 -8.16 4.47 -12.51
CA TYR A 46 -9.46 4.29 -13.12
C TYR A 46 -10.50 3.91 -12.08
N GLN A 47 -11.61 4.65 -12.02
CA GLN A 47 -12.75 4.35 -11.14
C GLN A 47 -13.23 2.91 -11.29
N SER A 48 -13.27 2.40 -12.53
CA SER A 48 -13.70 1.04 -12.86
C SER A 48 -12.92 -0.03 -12.09
N SER A 49 -11.64 0.23 -11.80
CA SER A 49 -10.77 -0.70 -11.07
C SER A 49 -10.97 -0.69 -9.55
N LEU A 50 -11.65 0.33 -9.02
CA LEU A 50 -11.94 0.45 -7.58
C LEU A 50 -13.08 -0.48 -7.12
N ALA A 51 -13.96 -0.87 -8.04
CA ALA A 51 -15.20 -1.61 -7.73
C ALA A 51 -15.00 -3.01 -7.10
N GLY A 52 -13.76 -3.51 -7.04
CA GLY A 52 -13.42 -4.80 -6.43
C GLY A 52 -12.46 -4.70 -5.24
N VAL A 53 -12.08 -3.49 -4.79
CA VAL A 53 -11.13 -3.29 -3.70
C VAL A 53 -11.88 -2.89 -2.43
N GLU A 54 -12.18 -3.88 -1.59
CA GLU A 54 -12.84 -3.64 -0.31
C GLU A 54 -11.88 -2.94 0.67
N PRO A 55 -12.28 -1.81 1.28
CA PRO A 55 -11.45 -1.04 2.22
C PRO A 55 -11.05 -1.87 3.45
N GLU A 56 -11.87 -2.86 3.84
CA GLU A 56 -11.63 -3.69 5.03
C GLU A 56 -10.42 -4.64 4.86
N SER A 57 -10.05 -4.98 3.61
CA SER A 57 -8.88 -5.81 3.32
C SER A 57 -7.56 -5.02 3.22
N ALA A 58 -7.61 -3.68 3.30
CA ALA A 58 -6.44 -2.80 3.41
C ALA A 58 -5.81 -2.82 4.81
N ARG A 59 -6.46 -3.46 5.80
CA ARG A 59 -5.78 -3.99 6.98
C ARG A 59 -5.00 -5.23 6.58
N VAL A 60 -3.98 -5.04 5.73
CA VAL A 60 -2.86 -5.97 5.73
C VAL A 60 -2.40 -5.97 7.17
N GLN A 61 -2.61 -7.09 7.85
CA GLN A 61 -1.90 -7.42 9.07
C GLN A 61 -0.44 -7.14 8.71
N LEU A 62 0.06 -5.98 9.14
CA LEU A 62 1.46 -5.76 9.41
C LEU A 62 1.75 -6.81 10.47
N VAL A 63 1.96 -8.07 10.04
CA VAL A 63 2.72 -9.03 10.80
C VAL A 63 3.99 -8.25 11.09
N PRO A 64 4.23 -7.84 12.35
CA PRO A 64 5.45 -7.15 12.68
C PRO A 64 6.51 -8.23 12.55
N SER A 65 7.04 -8.39 11.35
CA SER A 65 8.27 -9.12 11.11
C SER A 65 9.44 -8.22 11.53
N CYS A 66 9.28 -7.51 12.65
CA CYS A 66 10.38 -7.20 13.52
C CYS A 66 10.76 -8.53 14.16
N LYS A 67 11.52 -9.35 13.42
CA LYS A 67 12.38 -10.36 14.03
C LYS A 67 13.47 -9.61 14.80
N THR A 68 13.11 -9.01 15.93
CA THR A 68 14.08 -8.71 16.97
C THR A 68 14.50 -10.07 17.51
N SER A 69 15.56 -10.61 16.93
CA SER A 69 16.34 -11.67 17.54
C SER A 69 16.99 -11.09 18.80
N CYS A 70 16.21 -10.96 19.87
CA CYS A 70 16.76 -10.99 21.21
C CYS A 70 17.15 -12.45 21.45
N ASN A 71 18.30 -12.84 20.90
CA ASN A 71 18.97 -14.07 21.32
C ASN A 71 19.36 -13.84 22.77
N SER A 72 18.52 -14.31 23.69
CA SER A 72 18.85 -14.47 25.10
C SER A 72 20.04 -15.42 25.17
N GLY A 73 21.23 -14.83 25.16
CA GLY A 73 22.51 -15.52 25.20
C GLY A 73 23.58 -14.59 25.75
N THR A 74 23.79 -14.70 27.06
CA THR A 74 24.99 -14.26 27.82
C THR A 74 25.27 -12.76 27.88
N CYS A 75 24.75 -12.11 28.92
CA CYS A 75 25.34 -10.91 29.50
C CYS A 75 26.60 -11.33 30.26
N GLY A 76 27.77 -11.25 29.62
CA GLY A 76 29.07 -11.50 30.23
C GLY A 76 29.73 -10.19 30.62
N CYS A 77 29.33 -9.59 31.74
CA CYS A 77 30.12 -8.55 32.37
C CYS A 77 31.28 -9.21 33.12
N HIS A 78 32.48 -9.19 32.53
CA HIS A 78 33.72 -9.46 33.26
C HIS A 78 34.03 -8.24 34.13
N TYR A 79 33.94 -8.40 35.45
CA TYR A 79 34.62 -7.53 36.40
C TYR A 79 35.92 -8.24 36.83
N ASP A 80 37.03 -7.62 36.45
CA ASP A 80 38.40 -7.94 36.87
C ASP A 80 38.58 -7.50 38.34
N SER A 81 39.12 -8.36 39.19
CA SER A 81 39.57 -8.07 40.55
C SER A 81 40.76 -8.94 40.91
#